data_AF-A0A7G8G5M9-F1
#
_entry.id   AF-A0A7G8G5M9-F1
#
_cell.length_a   1.000
_cell.length_b   1.000
_cell.length_c   1.000
_cell.angle_alpha   90.00
_cell.angle_beta   90.00
_cell.angle_gamma   90.00
#
_symmetry.space_group_name_H-M   'P 1'
#
loop_
_entity.id
_entity.type
_entity.pdbx_description
1 polymer ?
#
loop_
_entity_poly.entity_id
_entity_poly.type
_entity_poly.pdbx_seq_one_letter_code
_entity_poly.pdbx_strand_id
1 'polypeptide(L)' 'MNNLGAKISINRYIISSKDDKGLIEQASKDLSEQTKNYRNAKEQYKKANCKSIWDK' A
#
# COMPACT_ATOMS: atom_id res chain seq x y z
N MET A 1 8.38 11.53 -6.19
CA MET A 1 8.61 10.40 -5.26
C MET A 1 7.26 9.89 -4.77
N ASN A 2 7.04 8.57 -4.83
CA ASN A 2 5.78 7.95 -4.44
C ASN A 2 5.68 7.94 -2.90
N ASN A 3 4.92 8.87 -2.31
CA ASN A 3 4.76 9.04 -0.85
C ASN A 3 3.91 7.93 -0.18
N LEU A 4 3.68 6.81 -0.87
CA LEU A 4 2.89 5.68 -0.36
C LEU A 4 3.42 5.14 0.96
N GLY A 5 4.74 4.97 1.09
CA GLY A 5 5.36 4.50 2.33
C GLY A 5 5.11 5.43 3.51
N ALA A 6 5.23 6.75 3.30
CA ALA A 6 4.93 7.74 4.33
C ALA A 6 3.46 7.71 4.76
N LYS A 7 2.53 7.62 3.80
CA LYS A 7 1.08 7.53 4.07
C LYS A 7 0.71 6.27 4.85
N ILE A 8 1.29 5.13 4.51
CA ILE A 8 1.11 3.87 5.25
C ILE A 8 1.58 4.01 6.70
N SER A 9 2.75 4.60 6.92
CA SER A 9 3.30 4.82 8.27
C SER A 9 2.42 5.75 9.10
N ILE A 10 1.89 6.82 8.51
CA ILE A 10 0.95 7.74 9.17
C ILE A 10 -0.34 7.02 9.56
N ASN A 11 -0.95 6.26 8.65
CA ASN A 11 -2.18 5.54 8.95
C ASN A 11 -1.98 4.50 10.06
N ARG A 12 -0.85 3.78 10.06
CA ARG A 12 -0.49 2.86 11.15
C ARG A 12 -0.33 3.58 12.49
N TYR A 13 0.32 4.75 12.49
CA TYR A 13 0.48 5.56 13.68
C TYR A 13 -0.87 6.05 14.23
N ILE A 14 -1.79 6.50 13.36
CA ILE A 14 -3.14 6.92 13.76
C ILE A 14 -3.89 5.76 14.42
N ILE A 15 -3.84 4.57 13.82
CA ILE A 15 -4.50 3.37 14.36
C ILE A 15 -3.94 2.98 15.74
N SER A 16 -2.63 3.11 15.95
CA SER A 16 -2.00 2.67 17.20
C SER A 16 -2.04 3.72 18.33
N SER A 17 -2.22 5.00 17.99
CA SER A 17 -1.89 6.11 18.91
C SER A 17 -3.03 7.09 19.12
N LYS A 18 -4.17 6.92 18.44
CA LYS A 18 -5.36 7.76 18.59
C LYS A 18 -6.50 6.93 19.15
N ASP A 19 -7.38 7.57 19.90
CA ASP A 19 -8.58 6.95 20.48
C ASP A 19 -9.87 7.32 19.72
N ASP A 20 -9.77 8.23 18.75
CA ASP A 20 -10.89 8.64 17.91
C ASP A 20 -11.26 7.50 16.94
N LYS A 21 -12.37 6.84 17.24
CA LYS A 21 -12.90 5.71 16.45
C LYS A 21 -13.13 6.06 14.98
N GLY A 22 -13.58 7.28 14.67
CA GLY A 22 -13.82 7.71 13.30
C GLY A 22 -12.52 7.85 12.52
N LEU A 23 -11.50 8.44 13.14
CA LEU A 23 -10.15 8.55 12.56
C LEU A 23 -9.47 7.18 12.39
N ILE A 24 -9.62 6.29 13.38
CA ILE A 24 -9.07 4.93 13.31
C ILE A 24 -9.74 4.13 12.19
N GLU A 25 -11.06 4.22 12.05
CA GLU A 25 -11.80 3.52 11.00
C GLU A 25 -11.39 4.01 9.61
N GLN A 26 -11.30 5.33 9.43
CA GLN A 26 -10.83 5.91 8.16
C GLN A 26 -9.39 5.50 7.85
N ALA A 27 -8.48 5.63 8.82
CA ALA A 27 -7.08 5.22 8.65
C ALA A 27 -6.94 3.73 8.33
N SER A 28 -7.80 2.88 8.91
CA SER A 28 -7.84 1.44 8.63
C SER A 28 -8.32 1.14 7.21
N LYS A 29 -9.36 1.84 6.73
CA LYS A 29 -9.85 1.73 5.34
C LYS A 29 -8.76 2.16 4.36
N ASP A 30 -8.17 3.32 4.58
CA ASP A 30 -7.12 3.87 3.73
C ASP A 30 -5.88 2.96 3.69
N LEU A 31 -5.47 2.40 4.85
CA LEU A 31 -4.34 1.47 4.94
C LEU A 31 -4.60 0.18 4.13
N SER A 32 -5.84 -0.34 4.17
CA SER A 32 -6.24 -1.52 3.42
C SER A 32 -6.17 -1.28 1.91
N GLU A 33 -6.72 -0.16 1.46
CA GLU A 33 -6.70 0.22 0.04
C GLU A 33 -5.27 0.46 -0.47
N GLN A 34 -4.46 1.22 0.28
CA GLN A 34 -3.05 1.46 -0.04
C GLN A 34 -2.25 0.16 -0.16
N THR A 35 -2.52 -0.81 0.72
CA THR A 35 -1.86 -2.12 0.68
C THR A 35 -2.29 -2.94 -0.53
N LYS A 36 -3.58 -2.95 -0.89
CA LYS A 36 -4.07 -3.60 -2.11
C LYS A 36 -3.45 -2.99 -3.36
N ASN A 37 -3.44 -1.65 -3.45
CA ASN A 37 -2.86 -0.94 -4.59
C ASN A 37 -1.37 -1.23 -4.74
N TYR A 38 -0.62 -1.28 -3.63
CA TYR A 38 0.80 -1.67 -3.66
C TYR A 38 1.01 -3.10 -4.20
N ARG A 39 0.20 -4.07 -3.74
CA ARG A 39 0.29 -5.46 -4.21
C ARG A 39 -0.01 -5.56 -5.70
N ASN A 40 -1.07 -4.92 -6.16
CA ASN A 40 -1.46 -4.89 -7.57
C ASN A 40 -0.36 -4.27 -8.44
N ALA A 41 0.19 -3.12 -8.03
CA ALA A 41 1.28 -2.47 -8.75
C ALA A 41 2.54 -3.36 -8.80
N LYS A 42 2.86 -4.07 -7.71
CA LYS A 42 3.98 -5.02 -7.67
C LYS A 42 3.75 -6.20 -8.62
N GLU A 43 2.54 -6.74 -8.68
CA GLU A 43 2.20 -7.82 -9.62
C GLU A 43 2.24 -7.38 -11.07
N GLN A 44 1.71 -6.19 -11.38
CA GLN A 44 1.80 -5.60 -12.72
C GLN A 44 3.24 -5.37 -13.13
N TYR A 45 4.08 -4.83 -12.23
CA TYR A 45 5.50 -4.66 -12.47
C TYR A 45 6.18 -6.00 -12.77
N LYS A 46 5.88 -7.05 -12.00
CA LYS A 46 6.39 -8.40 -12.26
C LYS A 46 5.97 -8.91 -13.64
N LYS A 47 4.69 -8.77 -14.01
CA LYS A 47 4.19 -9.18 -15.33
C LYS A 47 4.87 -8.43 -16.46
N ALA A 48 5.03 -7.11 -16.33
CA ALA A 48 5.67 -6.26 -17.34
C ALA A 48 7.18 -6.53 -17.48
N ASN A 49 7.84 -6.96 -16.40
CA ASN A 49 9.28 -7.28 -16.39
C ASN A 49 9.56 -8.79 -16.43
N CYS A 50 8.55 -9.62 -16.73
CA CYS A 50 8.77 -11.01 -17.10
C CYS A 50 9.45 -11.02 -18.47
N LYS A 51 10.79 -10.96 -18.49
CA LYS A 51 11.55 -11.37 -19.67
C LYS A 51 11.28 -12.85 -19.88
N SER A 52 10.84 -13.25 -21.06
CA SER A 52 10.77 -14.68 -21.36
C SER A 52 12.16 -15.26 -21.18
N ILE A 53 12.25 -16.42 -20.53
CA ILE A 53 13.48 -17.24 -20.51
C ILE A 53 13.94 -17.61 -21.94
N TRP A 54 13.05 -17.43 -22.92
CA TRP A 54 13.28 -17.64 -24.35
C TRP A 54 13.58 -16.34 -25.14
N ASP A 55 13.52 -15.15 -24.52
CA ASP A 55 13.90 -13.87 -25.14
C ASP A 55 15.43 -13.63 -25.05
N LYS A 56 16.23 -14.71 -25.04
CA LYS A 56 17.69 -14.68 -24.88
C LYS A 56 18.40 -15.01 -26.17
#